data_AF-A0A5E3WNS5-F1
#
_entry.id   AF-A0A5E3WNS5-F1
#
_cell.length_a   1.000
_cell.length_b   1.000
_cell.length_c   1.000
_cell.angle_alpha   90.00
_cell.angle_beta   90.00
_cell.angle_gamma   90.00
#
_symmetry.space_group_name_H-M   'P 1'
#
loop_
_entity.id
_entity.type
_entity.pdbx_description
1 polymer ?
#
loop_
_entity_poly.entity_id
_entity_poly.type
_entity_poly.pdbx_seq_one_letter_code
_entity_poly.pdbx_strand_id
1 'polypeptide(L)'
;MPQVSQLPPPYSRDWVSFPPPLQGDVDHRAWAFQLAFENARELVRWTVLMTFKDWQQEWKLKGRDVARGNVQQAYSQAPEELKLAVDWQLKWDIPIILRTADGRRWHEHVRRKEAGTYEEVLSPEKFEREFDAALPEVQHAALDTFSAWKWFHEQAVIGAPYRHDVVSSYKAASRPLKRVVCFVLEMAIDWCLQDTRQVIEWEEDINRMVEEQRAHSKRWNQSGKGAGLW
;
A
#
# COMPACT_ATOMS: atom_id res chain seq x y z
N MET A 1 -33.76 -22.45 -13.68
CA MET A 1 -33.93 -21.32 -12.74
C MET A 1 -33.43 -21.78 -11.38
N PRO A 2 -32.37 -21.20 -10.81
CA PRO A 2 -31.90 -21.61 -9.49
C PRO A 2 -32.81 -21.00 -8.42
N GLN A 3 -33.28 -21.82 -7.49
CA GLN A 3 -33.99 -21.38 -6.28
C GLN A 3 -33.09 -20.43 -5.49
N VAL A 4 -33.53 -19.19 -5.34
CA VAL A 4 -32.94 -18.23 -4.41
C VAL A 4 -33.26 -18.71 -3.00
N SER A 5 -32.23 -19.10 -2.26
CA SER A 5 -32.34 -19.39 -0.83
C SER A 5 -32.96 -18.18 -0.13
N GLN A 6 -34.13 -18.36 0.50
CA GLN A 6 -34.80 -17.31 1.29
C GLN A 6 -34.26 -17.21 2.73
N LEU A 7 -33.15 -17.88 3.04
CA LEU A 7 -32.49 -17.78 4.34
C LEU A 7 -31.42 -16.68 4.26
N PRO A 8 -31.50 -15.63 5.11
CA PRO A 8 -30.40 -14.67 5.22
C PRO A 8 -29.12 -15.41 5.65
N PRO A 9 -27.93 -14.98 5.21
CA PRO A 9 -26.67 -15.57 5.65
C PRO A 9 -26.59 -15.54 7.19
N PRO A 10 -25.98 -16.55 7.84
CA PRO A 10 -26.13 -16.84 9.28
C PRO A 10 -25.48 -15.81 10.23
N TYR A 11 -25.08 -14.64 9.75
CA TYR A 11 -24.50 -13.58 10.57
C TYR A 11 -25.24 -12.26 10.32
N SER A 12 -26.43 -12.18 10.89
CA SER A 12 -27.19 -10.94 11.02
C SER A 12 -27.98 -11.00 12.31
N ARG A 13 -27.31 -10.74 13.44
CA ARG A 13 -27.90 -10.29 14.72
C ARG A 13 -26.81 -10.22 15.77
N ASP A 14 -26.10 -9.09 15.75
CA ASP A 14 -26.12 -8.15 16.86
C ASP A 14 -25.70 -6.81 16.26
N TRP A 15 -26.68 -5.94 16.00
CA TRP A 15 -26.39 -4.52 15.82
C TRP A 15 -25.94 -3.99 17.18
N VAL A 16 -24.68 -4.26 17.52
CA VAL A 16 -23.98 -3.52 18.56
C VAL A 16 -23.88 -2.12 17.99
N SER A 17 -24.62 -1.19 18.60
CA SER A 17 -24.46 0.24 18.40
C SER A 17 -22.96 0.54 18.21
N PHE A 18 -22.58 0.91 16.98
CA PHE A 18 -21.19 1.26 16.71
C PHE A 18 -20.77 2.35 17.70
N PRO A 19 -19.57 2.26 18.29
CA PRO A 19 -19.13 3.31 19.20
C PRO A 19 -19.25 4.66 18.47
N PRO A 20 -19.74 5.70 19.16
CA PRO A 20 -19.86 7.01 18.56
C PRO A 20 -18.46 7.49 18.09
N PRO A 21 -18.40 8.45 17.15
CA PRO A 21 -17.14 9.08 16.78
C PRO A 21 -16.35 9.51 18.01
N LEU A 22 -15.03 9.27 18.00
CA LEU A 22 -14.18 9.71 19.10
C LEU A 22 -14.23 11.25 19.18
N GLN A 23 -14.18 11.76 20.40
CA GLN A 23 -14.07 13.20 20.61
C GLN A 23 -12.75 13.71 19.99
N GLY A 24 -12.85 14.58 18.99
CA GLY A 24 -11.69 15.07 18.23
C GLY A 24 -11.32 14.25 16.98
N ASP A 25 -12.16 13.29 16.56
CA ASP A 25 -12.02 12.60 15.26
C ASP A 25 -12.34 13.57 14.11
N VAL A 26 -11.31 14.28 13.64
CA VAL A 26 -11.39 15.19 12.51
C VAL A 26 -11.83 14.40 11.27
N ASP A 27 -12.85 14.91 10.58
CA ASP A 27 -13.47 14.30 9.40
C ASP A 27 -14.09 12.90 9.61
N HIS A 28 -14.29 12.47 10.86
CA HIS A 28 -14.86 11.16 11.21
C HIS A 28 -14.11 9.97 10.60
N ARG A 29 -12.81 10.12 10.31
CA ARG A 29 -12.01 9.09 9.61
C ARG A 29 -11.91 7.81 10.44
N ALA A 30 -11.66 7.92 11.75
CA ALA A 30 -11.58 6.74 12.61
C ALA A 30 -12.93 6.03 12.73
N TRP A 31 -14.02 6.79 12.81
CA TRP A 31 -15.37 6.23 12.79
C TRP A 31 -15.72 5.53 11.46
N ALA A 32 -15.40 6.15 10.33
CA ALA A 32 -15.59 5.53 9.00
C ALA A 32 -14.77 4.24 8.86
N PHE A 33 -13.53 4.24 9.37
CA PHE A 33 -12.71 3.04 9.44
C PHE A 33 -13.37 1.94 10.29
N GLN A 34 -13.89 2.26 11.47
CA GLN A 34 -14.61 1.30 12.32
C GLN A 34 -15.77 0.65 11.58
N LEU A 35 -16.57 1.45 10.86
CA LEU A 35 -17.68 0.93 10.06
C LEU A 35 -17.20 0.01 8.93
N ALA A 36 -16.16 0.41 8.20
CA ALA A 36 -15.60 -0.41 7.12
C ALA A 36 -15.02 -1.73 7.67
N PHE A 37 -14.33 -1.66 8.81
CA PHE A 37 -13.79 -2.82 9.51
C PHE A 37 -14.89 -3.81 9.87
N GLU A 38 -15.94 -3.35 10.55
CA GLU A 38 -17.03 -4.23 11.02
C GLU A 38 -17.82 -4.88 9.88
N ASN A 39 -17.92 -4.21 8.73
CA ASN A 39 -18.56 -4.76 7.52
C ASN A 39 -17.66 -5.70 6.72
N ALA A 40 -16.36 -5.76 7.01
CA ALA A 40 -15.44 -6.64 6.30
C ALA A 40 -15.59 -8.10 6.73
N ARG A 41 -15.17 -9.02 5.84
CA ARG A 41 -15.13 -10.46 6.14
C ARG A 41 -14.23 -10.73 7.34
N GLU A 42 -14.55 -11.76 8.12
CA GLU A 42 -13.82 -12.10 9.35
C GLU A 42 -12.30 -12.24 9.11
N LEU A 43 -11.93 -12.91 8.02
CA LEU A 43 -10.52 -13.07 7.68
C LEU A 43 -9.81 -11.73 7.43
N VAL A 44 -10.48 -10.76 6.78
CA VAL A 44 -9.91 -9.43 6.56
C VAL A 44 -9.80 -8.67 7.87
N ARG A 45 -10.84 -8.70 8.72
CA ARG A 45 -10.79 -8.12 10.06
C ARG A 45 -9.63 -8.68 10.87
N TRP A 46 -9.47 -10.00 10.88
CA TRP A 46 -8.35 -10.66 11.55
C TRP A 46 -7.00 -10.17 11.01
N THR A 47 -6.82 -10.10 9.68
CA THR A 47 -5.56 -9.61 9.11
C THR A 47 -5.28 -8.12 9.37
N VAL A 48 -6.32 -7.29 9.51
CA VAL A 48 -6.18 -5.88 9.93
C VAL A 48 -5.67 -5.79 11.36
N LEU A 49 -6.24 -6.57 12.28
CA LEU A 49 -5.76 -6.63 13.67
C LEU A 49 -4.31 -7.13 13.76
N MET A 50 -3.97 -8.16 12.97
CA MET A 50 -2.60 -8.63 12.87
C MET A 50 -1.66 -7.60 12.24
N THR A 51 -2.13 -6.79 11.29
CA THR A 51 -1.35 -5.70 10.68
C THR A 51 -1.04 -4.60 11.69
N PHE A 52 -1.99 -4.22 12.56
CA PHE A 52 -1.68 -3.35 13.70
C PHE A 52 -0.55 -3.96 14.56
N LYS A 53 -0.72 -5.22 14.97
CA LYS A 53 0.23 -5.90 15.86
C LYS A 53 1.64 -6.02 15.27
N ASP A 54 1.74 -6.46 14.01
CA ASP A 54 2.99 -6.84 13.34
C ASP A 54 3.66 -5.66 12.60
N TRP A 55 3.11 -4.45 12.67
CA TRP A 55 3.69 -3.27 12.04
C TRP A 55 5.11 -3.00 12.56
N GLN A 56 6.07 -2.86 11.65
CA GLN A 56 7.49 -2.79 12.00
C GLN A 56 7.94 -1.41 12.44
N GLN A 57 7.42 -0.33 11.85
CA GLN A 57 7.77 1.02 12.27
C GLN A 57 7.24 1.31 13.68
N GLU A 58 7.94 2.16 14.43
CA GLU A 58 7.53 2.52 15.79
C GLU A 58 6.17 3.20 15.81
N TRP A 59 5.29 2.72 16.69
CA TRP A 59 3.99 3.32 16.94
C TRP A 59 3.45 2.87 18.31
N LYS A 60 2.44 3.59 18.81
CA LYS A 60 2.02 3.53 20.22
C LYS A 60 1.60 2.14 20.73
N LEU A 61 1.04 1.28 19.87
CA LEU A 61 0.56 -0.05 20.26
C LEU A 61 1.32 -1.20 19.58
N LYS A 62 2.53 -0.93 19.08
CA LYS A 62 3.38 -1.94 18.43
C LYS A 62 3.52 -3.22 19.27
N GLY A 63 3.32 -4.36 18.62
CA GLY A 63 3.39 -5.70 19.25
C GLY A 63 2.26 -6.03 20.21
N ARG A 64 1.31 -5.12 20.46
CA ARG A 64 0.16 -5.37 21.35
C ARG A 64 -1.04 -5.88 20.56
N ASP A 65 -1.81 -6.76 21.17
CA ASP A 65 -3.08 -7.20 20.61
C ASP A 65 -4.12 -6.07 20.72
N VAL A 66 -4.68 -5.67 19.57
CA VAL A 66 -5.78 -4.71 19.50
C VAL A 66 -7.09 -5.49 19.60
N ALA A 67 -7.83 -5.29 20.69
CA ALA A 67 -9.17 -5.82 20.81
C ALA A 67 -10.10 -5.17 19.78
N ARG A 68 -11.03 -5.96 19.20
CA ARG A 68 -12.03 -5.48 18.22
C ARG A 68 -12.76 -4.22 18.68
N GLY A 69 -13.19 -4.18 19.94
CA GLY A 69 -13.89 -3.02 20.51
C GLY A 69 -13.06 -1.74 20.61
N ASN A 70 -11.73 -1.83 20.47
CA ASN A 70 -10.81 -0.69 20.56
C ASN A 70 -10.21 -0.29 19.20
N VAL A 71 -10.69 -0.87 18.09
CA VAL A 71 -10.04 -0.68 16.79
C VAL A 71 -10.14 0.76 16.28
N GLN A 72 -11.25 1.46 16.54
CA GLN A 72 -11.37 2.90 16.27
C GLN A 72 -10.27 3.73 16.97
N GLN A 73 -10.00 3.43 18.24
CA GLN A 73 -8.97 4.12 19.03
C GLN A 73 -7.56 3.74 18.58
N ALA A 74 -7.33 2.47 18.23
CA ALA A 74 -6.05 2.03 17.70
C ALA A 74 -5.75 2.73 16.37
N TYR A 75 -6.75 2.81 15.48
CA TYR A 75 -6.65 3.52 14.22
C TYR A 75 -6.37 5.02 14.43
N SER A 76 -7.07 5.69 15.35
CA SER A 76 -6.85 7.12 15.59
C SER A 76 -5.41 7.44 16.03
N GLN A 77 -4.77 6.50 16.73
CA GLN A 77 -3.39 6.59 17.23
C GLN A 77 -2.33 6.07 16.25
N ALA A 78 -2.74 5.44 15.15
CA ALA A 78 -1.84 4.87 14.18
C ALA A 78 -1.14 5.96 13.34
N PRO A 79 0.14 5.75 12.96
CA PRO A 79 0.80 6.60 11.99
C PRO A 79 0.11 6.52 10.63
N GLU A 80 0.28 7.54 9.79
CA GLU A 80 -0.45 7.67 8.53
C GLU A 80 -0.23 6.47 7.60
N GLU A 81 0.99 5.96 7.46
CA GLU A 81 1.27 4.80 6.61
C GLU A 81 0.56 3.52 7.09
N LEU A 82 0.41 3.34 8.41
CA LEU A 82 -0.35 2.21 8.96
C LEU A 82 -1.85 2.39 8.68
N LYS A 83 -2.38 3.61 8.80
CA LYS A 83 -3.77 3.92 8.41
C LYS A 83 -3.99 3.60 6.94
N LEU A 84 -3.12 4.06 6.05
CA LEU A 84 -3.19 3.76 4.62
C LEU A 84 -3.12 2.26 4.32
N ALA A 85 -2.32 1.50 5.07
CA ALA A 85 -2.22 0.05 4.94
C ALA A 85 -3.54 -0.66 5.28
N VAL A 86 -4.14 -0.35 6.44
CA VAL A 86 -5.40 -0.98 6.86
C VAL A 86 -6.60 -0.48 6.05
N ASP A 87 -6.62 0.79 5.66
CA ASP A 87 -7.62 1.35 4.74
C ASP A 87 -7.59 0.62 3.40
N TRP A 88 -6.37 0.32 2.88
CA TRP A 88 -6.19 -0.42 1.64
C TRP A 88 -6.69 -1.86 1.74
N GLN A 89 -6.41 -2.57 2.84
CA GLN A 89 -6.92 -3.92 3.08
C GLN A 89 -8.46 -3.96 3.06
N LEU A 90 -9.10 -3.00 3.73
CA LEU A 90 -10.56 -2.91 3.80
C LEU A 90 -11.17 -2.51 2.46
N LYS A 91 -10.60 -1.50 1.79
CA LYS A 91 -11.09 -1.00 0.50
C LYS A 91 -11.15 -2.10 -0.56
N TRP A 92 -10.15 -2.97 -0.58
CA TRP A 92 -10.05 -4.04 -1.59
C TRP A 92 -10.49 -5.40 -1.07
N ASP A 93 -10.90 -5.50 0.20
CA ASP A 93 -11.27 -6.75 0.87
C ASP A 93 -10.16 -7.83 0.72
N ILE A 94 -8.89 -7.42 0.90
CA ILE A 94 -7.71 -8.28 0.73
C ILE A 94 -7.17 -8.73 2.09
N PRO A 95 -7.23 -10.04 2.41
CA PRO A 95 -6.76 -10.58 3.68
C PRO A 95 -5.25 -10.84 3.67
N ILE A 96 -4.47 -9.82 3.99
CA ILE A 96 -3.01 -9.89 4.09
C ILE A 96 -2.52 -9.23 5.37
N ILE A 97 -1.45 -9.75 5.99
CA ILE A 97 -0.77 -9.06 7.09
C ILE A 97 0.32 -8.18 6.50
N LEU A 98 0.15 -6.86 6.58
CA LEU A 98 1.16 -5.89 6.15
C LEU A 98 2.09 -5.55 7.33
N ARG A 99 3.38 -5.44 7.04
CA ARG A 99 4.41 -5.16 8.07
C ARG A 99 5.09 -3.80 7.89
N THR A 100 5.04 -3.27 6.67
CA THR A 100 5.66 -2.01 6.27
C THR A 100 4.78 -1.29 5.25
N ALA A 101 5.07 0.00 5.03
CA ALA A 101 4.46 0.79 3.97
C ALA A 101 4.74 0.20 2.57
N ASP A 102 5.92 -0.35 2.36
CA ASP A 102 6.35 -0.94 1.07
C ASP A 102 5.47 -2.13 0.69
N GLY A 103 5.10 -2.96 1.67
CA GLY A 103 4.18 -4.08 1.45
C GLY A 103 2.87 -3.60 0.82
N ARG A 104 2.29 -2.49 1.29
CA ARG A 104 1.09 -1.90 0.66
C ARG A 104 1.35 -1.46 -0.77
N ARG A 105 2.49 -0.79 -1.03
CA ARG A 105 2.86 -0.28 -2.36
C ARG A 105 3.04 -1.41 -3.37
N TRP A 106 3.69 -2.50 -2.98
CA TRP A 106 3.89 -3.70 -3.79
C TRP A 106 2.57 -4.35 -4.20
N HIS A 107 1.65 -4.51 -3.25
CA HIS A 107 0.33 -5.07 -3.55
C HIS A 107 -0.50 -4.15 -4.44
N GLU A 108 -0.45 -2.83 -4.21
CA GLU A 108 -1.15 -1.87 -5.06
C GLU A 108 -0.58 -1.86 -6.48
N HIS A 109 0.73 -1.97 -6.64
CA HIS A 109 1.40 -2.07 -7.93
C HIS A 109 0.93 -3.30 -8.72
N VAL A 110 0.98 -4.49 -8.10
CA VAL A 110 0.49 -5.74 -8.73
C VAL A 110 -0.99 -5.63 -9.05
N ARG A 111 -1.82 -5.14 -8.12
CA ARG A 111 -3.26 -4.96 -8.33
C ARG A 111 -3.56 -4.03 -9.51
N ARG A 112 -2.84 -2.90 -9.64
CA ARG A 112 -3.02 -1.96 -10.77
C ARG A 112 -2.64 -2.60 -12.10
N LYS A 113 -1.56 -3.38 -12.13
CA LYS A 113 -1.13 -4.12 -13.32
C LYS A 113 -2.17 -5.16 -13.74
N GLU A 114 -2.65 -5.98 -12.81
CA GLU A 114 -3.69 -6.98 -13.06
C GLU A 114 -5.01 -6.35 -13.53
N ALA A 115 -5.36 -5.17 -13.00
CA ALA A 115 -6.54 -4.43 -13.40
C ALA A 115 -6.37 -3.67 -14.74
N GLY A 116 -5.17 -3.66 -15.34
CA GLY A 116 -4.90 -2.88 -16.56
C GLY A 116 -4.96 -1.36 -16.35
N THR A 117 -4.82 -0.89 -15.11
CA THR A 117 -4.87 0.54 -14.72
C THR A 117 -3.50 1.11 -14.37
N TYR A 118 -2.45 0.33 -14.57
CA TYR A 118 -1.07 0.72 -14.29
C TYR A 118 -0.52 1.63 -15.39
N GLU A 119 0.04 2.75 -14.97
CA GLU A 119 0.76 3.69 -15.84
C GLU A 119 2.26 3.57 -15.55
N GLU A 120 3.01 2.99 -16.48
CA GLU A 120 4.47 2.84 -16.39
C GLU A 120 5.21 4.18 -16.47
N VAL A 121 4.64 5.13 -17.20
CA VAL A 121 5.19 6.47 -17.41
C VAL A 121 4.06 7.46 -17.15
N LEU A 122 4.25 8.29 -16.13
CA LEU A 122 3.26 9.29 -15.72
C LEU A 122 3.25 10.48 -16.69
N SER A 123 2.12 11.20 -16.76
CA SER A 123 2.14 12.55 -17.37
C SER A 123 3.05 13.47 -16.55
N PRO A 124 3.65 14.52 -17.14
CA PRO A 124 4.52 15.44 -16.40
C PRO A 124 3.86 16.05 -15.16
N GLU A 125 2.56 16.36 -15.22
CA GLU A 125 1.79 16.96 -14.12
C GLU A 125 1.50 15.94 -13.01
N LYS A 126 1.32 14.66 -13.37
CA LYS A 126 1.18 13.58 -12.38
C LYS A 126 2.53 13.25 -11.75
N PHE A 127 3.59 13.19 -12.56
CA PHE A 127 4.96 13.04 -12.09
C PHE A 127 5.35 14.13 -11.08
N GLU A 128 5.11 15.40 -11.39
CA GLU A 128 5.43 16.51 -10.47
C GLU A 128 4.70 16.37 -9.14
N ARG A 129 3.39 16.06 -9.16
CA ARG A 129 2.61 15.86 -7.95
C ARG A 129 3.12 14.69 -7.10
N GLU A 130 3.43 13.55 -7.72
CA GLU A 130 3.97 12.40 -7.01
C GLU A 130 5.38 12.68 -6.46
N PHE A 131 6.21 13.41 -7.20
CA PHE A 131 7.52 13.85 -6.75
C PHE A 131 7.40 14.76 -5.52
N ASP A 132 6.51 15.76 -5.56
CA ASP A 132 6.33 16.69 -4.44
C ASP A 132 5.71 16.05 -3.20
N ALA A 133 4.86 15.05 -3.40
CA ALA A 133 4.27 14.28 -2.30
C ALA A 133 5.24 13.27 -1.69
N ALA A 134 6.33 12.92 -2.39
CA ALA A 134 7.30 11.95 -1.92
C ALA A 134 8.14 12.49 -0.74
N LEU A 135 8.64 11.57 0.08
CA LEU A 135 9.57 11.91 1.16
C LEU A 135 10.88 12.50 0.60
N PRO A 136 11.58 13.38 1.34
CA PRO A 136 12.81 14.01 0.87
C PRO A 136 13.87 13.03 0.36
N GLU A 137 13.99 11.86 0.99
CA GLU A 137 14.95 10.81 0.62
C GLU A 137 14.58 10.19 -0.75
N VAL A 138 13.28 9.97 -0.99
CA VAL A 138 12.77 9.45 -2.26
C VAL A 138 12.88 10.51 -3.37
N GLN A 139 12.64 11.78 -3.05
CA GLN A 139 12.89 12.89 -3.97
C GLN A 139 14.37 12.92 -4.37
N HIS A 140 15.28 12.79 -3.41
CA HIS A 140 16.70 12.76 -3.67
C HIS A 140 17.10 11.57 -4.56
N ALA A 141 16.62 10.36 -4.22
CA ALA A 141 16.82 9.17 -5.04
C ALA A 141 16.31 9.32 -6.48
N ALA A 142 15.16 9.96 -6.67
CA ALA A 142 14.61 10.25 -7.99
C ALA A 142 15.48 11.24 -8.78
N LEU A 143 16.05 12.26 -8.14
CA LEU A 143 16.99 13.19 -8.78
C LEU A 143 18.31 12.49 -9.13
N ASP A 144 18.87 11.73 -8.20
CA ASP A 144 20.11 10.97 -8.41
C ASP A 144 19.96 9.91 -9.51
N THR A 145 18.76 9.34 -9.68
CA THR A 145 18.44 8.43 -10.79
C THR A 145 18.68 9.07 -12.15
N PHE A 146 18.41 10.37 -12.33
CA PHE A 146 18.75 11.07 -13.59
C PHE A 146 20.26 11.09 -13.85
N SER A 147 21.05 11.40 -12.82
CA SER A 147 22.52 11.43 -12.93
C SER A 147 23.12 10.05 -13.16
N ALA A 148 22.68 9.08 -12.36
CA ALA A 148 23.17 7.72 -12.42
C ALA A 148 22.86 7.09 -13.79
N TRP A 149 21.68 7.34 -14.34
CA TRP A 149 21.29 6.93 -15.69
C TRP A 149 22.22 7.51 -16.76
N LYS A 150 22.45 8.83 -16.74
CA LYS A 150 23.32 9.48 -17.74
C LYS A 150 24.76 8.98 -17.67
N TRP A 151 25.26 8.76 -16.46
CA TRP A 151 26.58 8.18 -16.28
C TRP A 151 26.66 6.76 -16.88
N PHE A 152 25.67 5.91 -16.60
CA PHE A 152 25.68 4.51 -17.04
C PHE A 152 25.43 4.34 -18.55
N HIS A 153 24.51 5.10 -19.13
CA HIS A 153 24.08 4.93 -20.52
C HIS A 153 24.71 5.91 -21.51
N GLU A 154 25.07 7.11 -21.07
CA GLU A 154 25.59 8.18 -21.94
C GLU A 154 27.07 8.47 -21.67
N GLN A 155 27.68 7.83 -20.66
CA GLN A 155 29.05 8.11 -20.19
C GLN A 155 29.27 9.59 -19.85
N ALA A 156 28.19 10.29 -19.51
CA ALA A 156 28.19 11.71 -19.22
C ALA A 156 28.15 11.94 -17.71
N VAL A 157 29.14 12.64 -17.17
CA VAL A 157 29.16 13.05 -15.77
C VAL A 157 28.37 14.35 -15.63
N ILE A 158 27.07 14.22 -15.38
CA ILE A 158 26.16 15.36 -15.20
C ILE A 158 25.54 15.26 -13.81
N GLY A 159 25.59 16.36 -13.06
CA GLY A 159 24.95 16.47 -11.75
C GLY A 159 23.44 16.30 -11.82
N ALA A 160 22.85 15.98 -10.67
CA ALA A 160 21.41 15.74 -10.60
C ALA A 160 20.67 17.02 -10.96
N PRO A 161 19.50 16.94 -11.62
CA PRO A 161 18.72 18.13 -11.89
C PRO A 161 18.35 18.81 -10.57
N TYR A 162 18.31 20.14 -10.56
CA TYR A 162 17.76 20.87 -9.43
C TYR A 162 16.25 20.63 -9.34
N ARG A 163 15.67 20.77 -8.14
CA ARG A 163 14.22 20.62 -7.93
C ARG A 163 13.41 21.41 -8.96
N HIS A 164 13.73 22.68 -9.21
CA HIS A 164 12.97 23.52 -10.14
C HIS A 164 13.05 23.08 -11.62
N ASP A 165 14.05 22.28 -11.97
CA ASP A 165 14.27 21.76 -13.33
C ASP A 165 13.78 20.32 -13.50
N VAL A 166 13.28 19.66 -12.44
CA VAL A 166 12.97 18.23 -12.47
C VAL A 166 11.91 17.88 -13.52
N VAL A 167 10.89 18.73 -13.69
CA VAL A 167 9.81 18.51 -14.66
C VAL A 167 10.32 18.68 -16.08
N SER A 168 11.13 19.71 -16.34
CA SER A 168 11.77 19.93 -17.65
C SER A 168 12.70 18.78 -18.00
N SER A 169 13.52 18.34 -17.03
CA SER A 169 14.40 17.18 -17.15
C SER A 169 13.63 15.90 -17.43
N TYR A 170 12.53 15.67 -16.71
CA TYR A 170 11.63 14.53 -16.93
C TYR A 170 11.01 14.57 -18.32
N LYS A 171 10.50 15.73 -18.79
CA LYS A 171 9.92 15.85 -20.14
C LYS A 171 10.93 15.47 -21.22
N ALA A 172 12.17 15.93 -21.10
CA ALA A 172 13.25 15.65 -22.05
C ALA A 172 13.82 14.23 -21.95
N ALA A 173 13.59 13.51 -20.85
CA ALA A 173 14.13 12.18 -20.64
C ALA A 173 13.59 11.14 -21.64
N SER A 174 14.44 10.16 -21.94
CA SER A 174 14.06 8.97 -22.69
C SER A 174 12.96 8.20 -21.97
N ARG A 175 12.14 7.45 -22.72
CA ARG A 175 11.06 6.64 -22.12
C ARG A 175 11.59 5.65 -21.06
N PRO A 176 12.72 4.94 -21.27
CA PRO A 176 13.30 4.07 -20.25
C PRO A 176 13.63 4.81 -18.94
N LEU A 177 14.29 5.97 -19.01
CA LEU A 177 14.58 6.76 -17.80
C LEU A 177 13.30 7.21 -17.09
N LYS A 178 12.29 7.67 -17.85
CA LYS A 178 10.98 8.04 -17.27
C LYS A 178 10.37 6.88 -16.49
N ARG A 179 10.41 5.66 -17.03
CA ARG A 179 9.93 4.46 -16.32
C ARG A 179 10.69 4.26 -15.01
N VAL A 180 12.02 4.32 -15.04
CA VAL A 180 12.84 4.08 -13.84
C VAL A 180 12.54 5.10 -12.75
N VAL A 181 12.50 6.39 -13.08
CA VAL A 181 12.19 7.45 -12.09
C VAL A 181 10.76 7.30 -11.56
N CYS A 182 9.79 7.00 -12.43
CA CYS A 182 8.41 6.73 -11.98
C CYS A 182 8.33 5.53 -11.03
N PHE A 183 9.11 4.48 -11.30
CA PHE A 183 9.17 3.31 -10.44
C PHE A 183 9.79 3.63 -9.06
N VAL A 184 10.86 4.42 -9.01
CA VAL A 184 11.46 4.92 -7.75
C VAL A 184 10.42 5.66 -6.90
N LEU A 185 9.64 6.56 -7.51
CA LEU A 185 8.58 7.30 -6.81
C LEU A 185 7.44 6.39 -6.34
N GLU A 186 6.96 5.49 -7.21
CA GLU A 186 5.84 4.59 -6.89
C GLU A 186 6.19 3.66 -5.71
N MET A 187 7.38 3.07 -5.77
CA MET A 187 7.87 2.13 -4.76
C MET A 187 8.45 2.84 -3.52
N ALA A 188 8.57 4.17 -3.53
CA ALA A 188 9.23 4.96 -2.50
C ALA A 188 10.66 4.47 -2.18
N ILE A 189 11.42 4.19 -3.23
CA ILE A 189 12.82 3.76 -3.11
C ILE A 189 13.68 4.97 -2.73
N ASP A 190 14.52 4.81 -1.69
CA ASP A 190 15.39 5.86 -1.14
C ASP A 190 16.84 5.81 -1.67
N TRP A 191 17.10 4.99 -2.70
CA TRP A 191 18.34 4.98 -3.48
C TRP A 191 18.09 5.09 -4.98
N CYS A 192 19.08 5.56 -5.73
CA CYS A 192 18.96 5.70 -7.17
C CYS A 192 19.03 4.36 -7.91
N LEU A 193 18.27 4.25 -9.01
CA LEU A 193 18.37 3.13 -9.95
C LEU A 193 19.15 3.57 -11.19
N GLN A 194 19.90 2.65 -11.78
CA GLN A 194 20.85 2.95 -12.86
C GLN A 194 20.36 2.49 -14.24
N ASP A 195 19.53 1.43 -14.28
CA ASP A 195 19.07 0.80 -15.50
C ASP A 195 17.68 0.16 -15.29
N THR A 196 16.94 0.01 -16.38
CA THR A 196 15.68 -0.73 -16.48
C THR A 196 15.74 -2.18 -16.02
N ARG A 197 16.89 -2.86 -16.13
CA ARG A 197 17.02 -4.24 -15.64
C ARG A 197 16.74 -4.34 -14.14
N GLN A 198 17.18 -3.34 -13.36
CA GLN A 198 16.93 -3.30 -11.91
C GLN A 198 15.43 -3.19 -11.62
N VAL A 199 14.68 -2.42 -12.42
CA VAL A 199 13.21 -2.35 -12.30
C VAL A 199 12.57 -3.71 -12.58
N ILE A 200 13.03 -4.42 -13.61
CA ILE A 200 12.50 -5.75 -13.94
C ILE A 200 12.77 -6.74 -12.81
N GLU A 201 14.01 -6.81 -12.31
CA GLU A 201 14.38 -7.66 -11.18
C GLU A 201 13.53 -7.36 -9.94
N TRP A 202 13.31 -6.08 -9.63
CA TRP A 202 12.43 -5.65 -8.55
C TRP A 202 10.97 -6.05 -8.76
N GLU A 203 10.45 -5.90 -9.98
CA GLU A 203 9.08 -6.31 -10.32
C GLU A 203 8.90 -7.83 -10.17
N GLU A 204 9.90 -8.64 -10.53
CA GLU A 204 9.89 -10.09 -10.31
C GLU A 204 9.86 -10.45 -8.82
N ASP A 205 10.71 -9.80 -8.02
CA ASP A 205 10.75 -9.98 -6.57
C ASP A 205 9.42 -9.58 -5.91
N ILE A 206 8.85 -8.44 -6.29
CA ILE A 206 7.54 -7.97 -5.82
C ILE A 206 6.46 -9.00 -6.15
N ASN A 207 6.39 -9.47 -7.39
CA ASN A 207 5.38 -10.45 -7.79
C ASN A 207 5.51 -11.75 -6.99
N ARG A 208 6.73 -12.25 -6.80
CA ARG A 208 6.99 -13.46 -6.00
C ARG A 208 6.48 -13.27 -4.57
N MET A 209 6.82 -12.16 -3.93
CA MET A 209 6.39 -11.86 -2.56
C MET A 209 4.87 -11.74 -2.43
N VAL A 210 4.22 -11.05 -3.38
CA VAL A 210 2.76 -10.90 -3.41
C VAL A 210 2.09 -12.27 -3.56
N GLU A 211 2.59 -13.14 -4.43
CA GLU A 211 2.05 -14.49 -4.61
C GLU A 211 2.25 -15.39 -3.38
N GLU A 212 3.39 -15.33 -2.72
CA GLU A 212 3.63 -16.03 -1.46
C GLU A 212 2.63 -15.61 -0.37
N GLN A 213 2.38 -14.30 -0.25
CA GLN A 213 1.41 -13.77 0.71
C GLN A 213 -0.03 -14.15 0.35
N ARG A 214 -0.40 -14.16 -0.93
CA ARG A 214 -1.70 -14.68 -1.40
C ARG A 214 -1.86 -16.17 -1.07
N ALA A 215 -0.80 -16.97 -1.22
CA ALA A 215 -0.82 -18.38 -0.83
C ALA A 215 -1.00 -18.57 0.68
N HIS A 216 -0.32 -17.77 1.52
CA HIS A 216 -0.53 -17.78 2.97
C HIS A 216 -1.97 -17.42 3.35
N SER A 217 -2.52 -16.39 2.73
CA SER A 217 -3.90 -15.97 2.96
C SER A 217 -4.92 -17.08 2.68
N LYS A 218 -4.73 -17.82 1.59
CA LYS A 218 -5.56 -19.01 1.27
C LYS A 218 -5.48 -20.07 2.37
N ARG A 219 -4.28 -20.34 2.90
CA ARG A 219 -4.06 -21.30 4.00
C ARG A 219 -4.72 -20.85 5.30
N TRP A 220 -4.63 -19.56 5.64
CA TRP A 220 -5.32 -19.00 6.82
C TRP A 220 -6.83 -19.15 6.69
N ASN A 221 -7.39 -18.84 5.53
CA ASN A 221 -8.81 -19.00 5.29
C ASN A 221 -9.28 -20.45 5.48
N GLN A 222 -8.54 -21.41 4.92
CA GLN A 222 -8.84 -22.83 5.08
C GLN A 222 -8.74 -23.28 6.55
N SER A 223 -7.70 -22.84 7.25
CA SER A 223 -7.47 -23.20 8.66
C SER A 223 -8.56 -22.64 9.57
N GLY A 224 -8.95 -21.38 9.38
CA GLY A 224 -10.02 -20.78 10.19
C GLY A 224 -11.39 -21.39 9.93
N LYS A 225 -11.71 -21.72 8.66
CA LYS A 225 -12.91 -22.51 8.33
C LYS A 225 -12.91 -23.89 8.97
N GLY A 226 -11.78 -24.59 8.90
CA GLY A 226 -11.62 -25.91 9.53
C GLY A 226 -11.76 -25.87 11.05
N ALA A 227 -11.40 -24.75 11.67
CA ALA A 227 -11.52 -24.53 13.11
C ALA A 227 -12.87 -23.91 13.54
N GLY A 228 -13.79 -23.64 12.59
CA GLY A 228 -15.07 -23.00 12.89
C GLY A 228 -14.96 -21.55 13.39
N LEU A 229 -13.84 -20.88 13.09
CA LEU A 229 -13.63 -19.47 13.45
C LEU A 229 -14.40 -18.52 12.53
N TRP A 230 -14.72 -18.97 11.30
CA TRP A 230 -15.60 -18.31 10.32
C TRP A 230 -16.03 -19.25 9.20
#